data_AF-A0A4Y2ETE9-F1
#
_entry.id   AF-A0A4Y2ETE9-F1
#
_cell.length_a   1.000
_cell.length_b   1.000
_cell.length_c   1.000
_cell.angle_alpha   90.00
_cell.angle_beta   90.00
_cell.angle_gamma   90.00
#
_symmetry.space_group_name_H-M   'P 1'
#
loop_
_entity.id
_entity.type
_entity.pdbx_description
1 polymer ?
#
loop_
_entity_poly.entity_id
_entity_poly.type
_entity_poly.pdbx_seq_one_letter_code
_entity_poly.pdbx_strand_id
1 'polypeptide(L)'
;MHLVGVTEAMVSTADISEAVQHVVDIIIHAADNTIPKSSPRLRKFRRPWWNEACRDSYRSQRKCWNIFRRRPTTKNLVAFARRIRRRSQRVIMDSIYFIYRILYFEQTIVEKVKVANGVYKEFSIPVLNTGHTFDRLLISKFSRLGIFSSFLF
;
A
#
# COMPACT_ATOMS: atom_id res chain seq x y z
N MET A 1 32.73 -13.41 21.57
CA MET A 1 31.67 -14.45 21.54
C MET A 1 32.25 -15.68 22.21
N HIS A 2 32.02 -15.85 23.51
CA HIS A 2 32.41 -17.07 24.22
C HIS A 2 31.35 -18.13 23.91
N LEU A 3 31.71 -19.17 23.15
CA LEU A 3 30.82 -20.30 22.89
C LEU A 3 30.82 -21.17 24.16
N VAL A 4 29.74 -21.09 24.93
CA VAL A 4 29.50 -22.01 26.06
C VAL A 4 28.86 -23.26 25.47
N GLY A 5 29.69 -24.27 25.20
CA GLY A 5 29.23 -25.58 24.76
C GLY A 5 28.86 -26.45 25.97
N VAL A 6 27.79 -27.25 25.84
CA VAL A 6 27.49 -28.30 26.82
C VAL A 6 28.59 -29.35 26.72
N THR A 7 29.35 -29.55 27.80
CA THR A 7 30.42 -30.55 27.84
C THR A 7 29.91 -31.85 28.47
N GLU A 8 30.43 -33.00 28.03
CA GLU A 8 30.00 -34.33 28.47
C GLU A 8 30.14 -34.55 29.99
N ALA A 9 31.12 -33.86 30.61
CA ALA A 9 31.33 -33.84 32.05
C ALA A 9 30.17 -33.19 32.83
N MET A 10 29.41 -32.29 32.22
CA MET A 10 28.28 -31.59 32.86
C MET A 10 27.00 -32.43 32.87
N VAL A 11 26.89 -33.41 31.97
CA VAL A 11 25.77 -34.35 31.89
C VAL A 11 26.07 -35.64 32.68
N SER A 12 27.34 -35.85 33.03
CA SER A 12 27.82 -37.02 33.78
C SER A 12 27.77 -36.85 35.31
N THR A 13 27.06 -35.85 35.83
CA THR A 13 26.86 -35.71 37.29
C THR A 13 25.97 -36.85 37.82
N ALA A 14 26.21 -37.27 39.07
CA ALA A 14 25.53 -38.45 39.64
C ALA A 14 24.02 -38.22 39.89
N ASP A 15 23.59 -36.96 40.03
CA ASP A 15 22.19 -36.56 40.18
C ASP A 15 21.67 -35.91 38.90
N ILE A 16 20.63 -36.53 38.34
CA ILE A 16 19.93 -36.09 37.13
C ILE A 16 19.35 -34.68 37.32
N SER A 17 18.92 -34.34 38.54
CA SER A 17 18.33 -33.02 38.84
C SER A 17 19.36 -31.91 38.67
N GLU A 18 20.61 -32.17 39.08
CA GLU A 18 21.73 -31.24 38.96
C GLU A 18 22.14 -31.05 37.49
N ALA A 19 22.18 -32.13 36.72
CA ALA A 19 22.48 -32.07 35.28
C ALA A 19 21.44 -31.22 34.52
N VAL A 20 20.14 -31.41 34.84
CA VAL A 20 19.05 -30.64 34.22
C VAL A 20 19.16 -29.15 34.57
N GLN A 21 19.43 -28.83 35.83
CA GLN A 21 19.56 -27.43 36.25
C GLN A 21 20.73 -26.73 35.54
N HIS A 22 21.87 -27.42 35.39
CA HIS A 22 23.01 -26.88 34.66
C HIS A 22 22.72 -26.60 33.18
N VAL A 23 21.96 -27.47 32.52
CA VAL A 23 21.55 -27.25 31.11
C VAL A 23 20.62 -26.04 31.01
N VAL A 24 19.67 -25.91 31.93
CA VAL A 24 18.73 -24.76 31.98
C VAL A 24 19.50 -23.44 32.16
N ASP A 25 20.46 -23.40 33.07
CA ASP A 25 21.24 -22.19 33.35
C ASP A 25 22.09 -21.76 32.15
N ILE A 26 22.64 -22.72 31.39
CA ILE A 26 23.37 -22.43 30.14
C ILE A 26 22.43 -21.84 29.09
N ILE A 27 21.22 -22.39 28.93
CA ILE A 27 20.25 -21.88 27.96
C ILE A 27 19.84 -20.45 28.31
N ILE A 28 19.58 -20.17 29.60
CA ILE A 28 19.24 -18.82 30.08
C ILE A 28 20.41 -17.86 29.85
N HIS A 29 21.63 -18.26 30.21
CA HIS A 29 22.82 -17.45 30.02
C HIS A 29 23.11 -17.18 28.52
N ALA A 30 22.95 -18.19 27.67
CA ALA A 30 23.09 -18.03 26.22
C ALA A 30 22.02 -17.08 25.65
N ALA A 31 20.76 -17.23 26.09
CA ALA A 31 19.67 -16.35 25.69
C ALA A 31 19.92 -14.89 26.12
N ASP A 32 20.38 -14.68 27.35
CA ASP A 32 20.67 -13.35 27.88
C ASP A 32 21.84 -12.65 27.16
N ASN A 33 22.81 -13.41 26.67
CA ASN A 33 23.95 -12.88 25.92
C ASN A 33 23.66 -12.67 24.42
N THR A 34 22.75 -13.46 23.84
CA THR A 34 22.42 -13.39 22.40
C THR A 34 21.25 -12.47 22.11
N ILE A 35 20.28 -12.36 23.01
CA ILE A 35 19.10 -11.50 22.88
C ILE A 35 19.39 -10.19 23.60
N PRO A 36 19.68 -9.09 22.88
CA PRO A 36 19.89 -7.80 23.52
C PRO A 36 18.61 -7.40 24.26
N LYS A 37 18.70 -7.21 25.58
CA LYS A 37 17.59 -6.73 26.42
C LYS A 37 17.21 -5.31 25.98
N SER A 38 16.23 -5.23 25.09
CA SER A 38 15.73 -3.95 24.59
C SER A 38 15.04 -3.19 25.73
N SER A 39 15.31 -1.88 25.83
CA SER A 39 14.67 -1.02 26.81
C SER A 39 13.15 -1.07 26.67
N PRO A 40 12.37 -1.23 27.76
CA PRO A 40 10.90 -1.20 27.71
C PRO A 40 10.37 0.17 27.30
N ARG A 41 11.22 1.21 27.27
CA ARG A 41 10.89 2.50 26.66
C ARG A 41 10.99 2.36 25.14
N LEU A 42 9.96 1.75 24.54
CA LEU A 42 9.68 1.92 23.13
C LEU A 42 9.65 3.42 22.83
N ARG A 43 10.64 3.89 22.06
CA ARG A 43 10.58 5.23 21.49
C ARG A 43 9.24 5.29 20.75
N LYS A 44 8.35 6.21 21.13
CA LYS A 44 7.10 6.45 20.37
C LYS A 44 7.50 6.66 18.92
N PHE A 45 7.32 5.64 18.08
CA PHE A 45 7.42 5.81 16.64
C PHE A 45 6.43 6.92 16.31
N ARG A 46 6.94 8.06 15.81
CA ARG A 46 6.08 9.06 15.20
C ARG A 46 5.33 8.31 14.10
N ARG A 47 4.02 8.19 14.27
CA ARG A 47 3.10 7.45 13.39
C ARG A 47 3.66 7.36 11.96
N PRO A 48 3.94 6.16 11.41
CA PRO A 48 4.65 6.00 10.13
C PRO A 48 4.02 6.75 8.94
N TRP A 49 2.71 6.97 8.99
CA TRP A 49 1.97 7.77 8.01
C TRP A 49 2.08 9.29 8.20
N TRP A 50 2.78 9.75 9.24
CA TRP A 50 3.01 11.16 9.55
C TRP A 50 4.22 11.69 8.77
N ASN A 51 4.01 11.95 7.48
CA ASN A 51 5.01 12.53 6.60
C ASN A 51 5.22 14.05 6.86
N GLU A 52 6.36 14.57 6.42
CA GLU A 52 6.74 15.98 6.56
C GLU A 52 5.75 16.92 5.84
N ALA A 53 5.25 16.48 4.67
CA ALA A 53 4.21 17.18 3.92
C ALA A 53 2.88 17.35 4.70
N CYS A 54 2.48 16.36 5.51
CA CYS A 54 1.31 16.46 6.40
C CYS A 54 1.58 17.47 7.51
N ARG A 55 2.79 17.49 8.08
CA ARG A 55 3.18 18.43 9.14
C ARG A 55 3.13 19.88 8.64
N ASP A 56 3.69 20.15 7.46
CA ASP A 56 3.72 21.51 6.89
C ASP A 56 2.34 21.97 6.44
N SER A 57 1.53 21.06 5.91
CA SER A 57 0.12 21.32 5.62
C SER A 57 -0.65 21.72 6.88
N TYR A 58 -0.46 20.98 7.98
CA TYR A 58 -1.10 21.26 9.27
C TYR A 58 -0.61 22.58 9.87
N ARG A 59 0.71 22.85 9.88
CA ARG A 59 1.27 24.14 10.33
C ARG A 59 0.71 25.32 9.54
N SER A 60 0.64 25.20 8.22
CA SER A 60 0.10 26.24 7.35
C SER A 60 -1.38 26.51 7.64
N GLN A 61 -2.18 25.45 7.81
CA GLN A 61 -3.60 25.58 8.16
C GLN A 61 -3.77 26.24 9.54
N ARG A 62 -2.99 25.82 10.53
CA ARG A 62 -2.97 26.40 11.88
C ARG A 62 -2.57 27.87 11.87
N LYS A 63 -1.60 28.25 11.01
CA LYS A 63 -1.19 29.65 10.82
C LYS A 63 -2.33 30.50 10.27
N CYS A 64 -3.01 30.06 9.20
CA CYS A 64 -4.17 30.76 8.65
C CYS A 64 -5.32 30.87 9.67
N TRP A 65 -5.58 29.78 10.41
CA TRP A 65 -6.58 29.78 11.49
C TRP A 65 -6.24 30.79 12.58
N ASN A 66 -4.99 30.81 13.05
CA ASN A 66 -4.55 31.74 14.09
C ASN A 66 -4.64 33.20 13.64
N ILE A 67 -4.35 33.49 12.37
CA ILE A 67 -4.50 34.85 11.80
C ILE A 67 -5.98 35.24 11.78
N PHE A 68 -6.87 34.38 11.28
CA PHE A 68 -8.29 34.63 11.26
C PHE A 68 -8.87 34.81 12.67
N ARG A 69 -8.51 33.93 13.61
CA ARG A 69 -8.99 34.01 15.00
C ARG A 69 -8.57 35.30 15.71
N ARG A 70 -7.37 35.83 15.39
CA ARG A 70 -6.90 37.11 15.94
C ARG A 70 -7.52 38.32 15.23
N ARG A 71 -7.83 38.18 13.94
CA ARG A 71 -8.35 39.25 13.08
C ARG A 71 -9.43 38.66 12.15
N PRO A 72 -10.69 38.62 12.63
CA PRO A 72 -11.78 37.99 11.89
C PRO A 72 -12.26 38.91 10.76
N THR A 73 -11.49 38.96 9.69
CA THR A 73 -11.81 39.69 8.46
C THR A 73 -12.18 38.72 7.34
N THR A 74 -13.00 39.17 6.39
CA THR A 74 -13.44 38.36 5.24
C THR A 74 -12.26 37.82 4.42
N LYS A 75 -11.22 38.64 4.23
CA LYS A 75 -9.97 38.21 3.54
C LYS A 75 -9.31 37.03 4.25
N ASN A 76 -9.25 37.06 5.58
CA ASN A 76 -8.65 36.01 6.39
C ASN A 76 -9.51 34.74 6.42
N LEU A 77 -10.85 34.89 6.45
CA LEU A 77 -11.78 33.78 6.33
C LEU A 77 -11.61 33.06 5.00
N VAL A 78 -11.57 33.81 3.90
CA VAL A 78 -11.36 33.28 2.54
C VAL A 78 -10.00 32.58 2.43
N ALA A 79 -8.93 33.15 3.00
CA ALA A 79 -7.60 32.53 3.00
C ALA A 79 -7.60 31.18 3.75
N PHE A 80 -8.28 31.09 4.90
CA PHE A 80 -8.43 29.85 5.66
C PHE A 80 -9.28 28.80 4.93
N ALA A 81 -10.46 29.20 4.42
CA ALA A 81 -11.36 28.32 3.68
C ALA A 81 -10.73 27.78 2.39
N ARG A 82 -10.01 28.63 1.63
CA ARG A 82 -9.24 28.20 0.45
C ARG A 82 -8.17 27.17 0.81
N ARG A 83 -7.56 27.24 2.00
CA ARG A 83 -6.54 26.26 2.41
C ARG A 83 -7.16 24.91 2.74
N ILE A 84 -8.33 24.87 3.40
CA ILE A 84 -9.09 23.64 3.66
C ILE A 84 -9.51 22.98 2.33
N ARG A 85 -10.11 23.74 1.42
CA ARG A 85 -10.57 23.25 0.12
C ARG A 85 -9.44 22.65 -0.73
N ARG A 86 -8.27 23.29 -0.77
CA ARG A 86 -7.09 22.73 -1.49
C ARG A 86 -6.57 21.43 -0.88
N ARG A 87 -6.83 21.17 0.40
CA ARG A 87 -6.42 19.91 1.05
C ARG A 87 -7.38 18.78 0.69
N SER A 88 -8.69 19.02 0.77
CA SER A 88 -9.68 18.02 0.36
C SER A 88 -9.55 17.67 -1.12
N GLN A 89 -9.36 18.67 -1.99
CA GLN A 89 -9.13 18.43 -3.42
C GLN A 89 -7.90 17.57 -3.68
N ARG A 90 -6.76 17.83 -3.01
CA ARG A 90 -5.57 16.98 -3.16
C ARG A 90 -5.82 15.54 -2.70
N VAL A 91 -6.47 15.34 -1.55
CA VAL A 91 -6.81 13.99 -1.08
C VAL A 91 -7.70 13.25 -2.09
N ILE A 92 -8.68 13.95 -2.67
CA ILE A 92 -9.55 13.38 -3.72
C ILE A 92 -8.72 13.05 -4.98
N MET A 93 -7.89 13.97 -5.47
CA MET A 93 -7.05 13.73 -6.65
C MET A 93 -6.06 12.58 -6.44
N ASP A 94 -5.42 12.52 -5.27
CA ASP A 94 -4.52 11.43 -4.89
C ASP A 94 -5.28 10.07 -4.87
N SER A 95 -6.51 10.06 -4.34
CA SER A 95 -7.36 8.85 -4.33
C SER A 95 -7.80 8.42 -5.74
N ILE A 96 -8.14 9.37 -6.62
CA ILE A 96 -8.50 9.11 -8.01
C ILE A 96 -7.30 8.54 -8.76
N TYR A 97 -6.11 9.13 -8.60
CA TYR A 97 -4.89 8.64 -9.22
C TYR A 97 -4.51 7.23 -8.73
N PHE A 98 -4.70 6.96 -7.43
CA PHE A 98 -4.46 5.63 -6.86
C PHE A 98 -5.41 4.57 -7.45
N ILE A 99 -6.71 4.88 -7.54
CA ILE A 99 -7.71 3.99 -8.16
C ILE A 99 -7.39 3.77 -9.64
N TYR A 100 -7.11 4.85 -10.38
CA TYR A 100 -6.70 4.78 -11.78
C TYR A 100 -5.48 3.88 -11.97
N ARG A 101 -4.48 3.97 -11.09
CA ARG A 101 -3.28 3.12 -11.14
C ARG A 101 -3.59 1.65 -10.89
N ILE A 102 -4.50 1.32 -9.98
CA ILE A 102 -4.94 -0.06 -9.75
C ILE A 102 -5.69 -0.59 -10.98
N LEU A 103 -6.64 0.18 -11.51
CA LEU A 103 -7.43 -0.20 -12.68
C LEU A 103 -6.57 -0.37 -13.94
N TYR A 104 -5.60 0.53 -14.13
CA TYR A 104 -4.64 0.46 -15.22
C TYR A 104 -3.73 -0.77 -15.07
N PHE A 105 -3.27 -1.06 -13.84
CA PHE A 105 -2.46 -2.24 -13.55
C PHE A 105 -3.21 -3.55 -13.83
N GLU A 106 -4.48 -3.65 -13.44
CA GLU A 106 -5.36 -4.79 -13.75
C GLU A 106 -5.48 -5.04 -15.25
N GLN A 107 -5.74 -4.00 -16.06
CA GLN A 107 -5.81 -4.14 -17.52
C GLN A 107 -4.49 -4.68 -18.11
N THR A 108 -3.35 -4.16 -17.67
CA THR A 108 -2.04 -4.62 -18.17
C THR A 108 -1.69 -6.06 -17.78
N ILE A 109 -2.15 -6.52 -16.60
CA ILE A 109 -1.98 -7.92 -16.18
C ILE A 109 -2.89 -8.82 -17.00
N VAL A 110 -4.16 -8.45 -17.15
CA VAL A 110 -5.13 -9.22 -17.94
C VAL A 110 -4.68 -9.35 -19.39
N GLU A 111 -4.11 -8.31 -19.99
CA GLU A 111 -3.53 -8.36 -21.33
C GLU A 111 -2.34 -9.32 -21.40
N LYS A 112 -1.42 -9.28 -20.42
CA LYS A 112 -0.28 -10.21 -20.35
C LYS A 112 -0.72 -11.67 -20.18
N VAL A 113 -1.75 -11.92 -19.36
CA VAL A 113 -2.34 -13.25 -19.17
C VAL A 113 -3.02 -13.74 -20.45
N LYS A 114 -3.75 -12.88 -21.16
CA LYS A 114 -4.33 -13.21 -22.48
C LYS A 114 -3.26 -13.58 -23.49
N VAL A 115 -2.15 -12.83 -23.55
CA VAL A 115 -1.00 -13.13 -24.43
C VAL A 115 -0.35 -14.46 -24.04
N ALA A 116 -0.11 -14.72 -22.76
CA ALA A 116 0.45 -15.98 -22.29
C ALA A 116 -0.46 -17.20 -22.57
N ASN A 117 -1.78 -16.99 -22.53
CA ASN A 117 -2.78 -17.98 -22.88
C ASN A 117 -3.05 -18.08 -24.40
N GLY A 118 -2.29 -17.37 -25.24
CA GLY A 118 -2.44 -17.40 -26.69
C GLY A 118 -3.69 -16.70 -27.23
N VAL A 119 -4.41 -15.94 -26.40
CA VAL A 119 -5.55 -15.12 -26.80
C VAL A 119 -5.03 -13.77 -27.27
N TYR A 120 -4.64 -13.72 -28.54
CA TYR A 120 -4.25 -12.49 -29.20
C TYR A 120 -5.49 -11.71 -29.64
N LYS A 121 -5.39 -10.37 -29.65
CA LYS A 121 -6.37 -9.55 -30.35
C LYS A 121 -6.32 -9.95 -31.83
N GLU A 122 -7.45 -10.31 -32.42
CA GLU A 122 -7.53 -10.55 -33.86
C GLU A 122 -7.11 -9.28 -34.59
N PHE A 123 -5.91 -9.29 -35.17
CA PHE A 123 -5.45 -8.22 -36.04
C PHE A 123 -6.00 -8.51 -37.43
N SER A 124 -6.99 -7.74 -37.89
CA SER A 124 -7.33 -7.75 -39.32
C SER A 124 -6.15 -7.18 -40.09
N ILE A 125 -5.40 -8.03 -40.79
CA ILE A 125 -4.38 -7.57 -41.73
C ILE A 125 -5.14 -6.93 -42.90
N PRO A 126 -5.00 -5.61 -43.17
CA PRO A 126 -5.79 -4.92 -44.18
C PRO A 126 -5.65 -5.50 -45.60
N VAL A 127 -4.62 -6.31 -45.84
CA VAL A 127 -4.33 -6.99 -47.11
C VAL A 127 -5.17 -8.27 -47.33
N LEU A 128 -5.68 -8.89 -46.26
CA LEU A 128 -6.53 -10.09 -46.33
C LEU A 128 -7.96 -9.77 -45.92
N ASN A 129 -8.56 -8.76 -46.54
CA ASN A 129 -10.02 -8.70 -46.60
C ASN A 129 -10.50 -9.73 -47.63
N THR A 130 -10.41 -11.03 -47.31
CA THR A 130 -11.26 -12.01 -47.97
C THR A 130 -12.64 -11.85 -47.37
N GLY A 131 -13.47 -11.11 -48.09
CA GLY A 131 -14.79 -10.72 -47.65
C GLY A 131 -15.69 -11.91 -47.30
N HIS A 132 -16.66 -11.57 -46.45
CA HIS A 132 -17.96 -12.23 -46.29
C HIS A 132 -17.87 -13.55 -45.51
N THR A 133 -18.23 -13.59 -44.21
CA THR A 133 -19.65 -13.72 -43.83
C THR A 133 -19.94 -13.58 -42.31
N PHE A 134 -18.94 -13.31 -41.45
CA PHE A 134 -19.20 -13.29 -40.00
C PHE A 134 -19.75 -11.95 -39.45
N ASP A 135 -19.45 -10.82 -40.11
CA ASP A 135 -19.86 -9.49 -39.62
C ASP A 135 -21.36 -9.20 -39.78
N ARG A 136 -22.05 -9.86 -40.71
CA ARG A 136 -23.51 -9.69 -40.87
C ARG A 136 -24.32 -10.31 -39.72
N LEU A 137 -23.78 -11.32 -39.05
CA LEU A 137 -24.46 -11.98 -37.93
C LEU A 137 -24.32 -11.24 -36.60
N LEU A 138 -23.21 -10.52 -36.37
CA LEU A 138 -23.02 -9.76 -35.13
C LEU A 138 -23.71 -8.39 -35.19
N ILE A 139 -23.67 -7.69 -36.33
CA ILE A 139 -24.33 -6.38 -36.49
C ILE A 139 -25.86 -6.53 -36.42
N SER A 140 -26.44 -7.61 -36.95
CA SER A 140 -27.87 -7.90 -36.81
C SER A 140 -28.29 -8.30 -35.38
N LYS A 141 -27.34 -8.80 -34.57
CA LYS A 141 -27.58 -9.17 -33.16
C LYS A 141 -27.51 -7.96 -32.22
N PHE A 142 -26.61 -7.01 -32.49
CA PHE A 142 -26.47 -5.78 -31.70
C PHE A 142 -27.52 -4.71 -32.01
N SER A 143 -28.01 -4.65 -33.26
CA SER A 143 -29.14 -3.77 -33.61
C SER A 143 -30.47 -4.17 -32.96
N ARG A 144 -30.64 -5.44 -32.55
CA ARG A 144 -31.79 -5.90 -31.74
C ARG A 144 -31.71 -5.54 -30.25
N LEU A 145 -30.56 -5.13 -29.74
CA LEU A 145 -30.35 -4.90 -28.30
C LEU A 145 -30.40 -3.42 -27.88
N GLY A 146 -30.57 -2.47 -28.80
CA GLY A 146 -30.98 -1.09 -28.45
C GLY A 146 -30.02 -0.30 -27.56
N ILE A 147 -28.69 -0.52 -27.67
CA ILE A 147 -27.70 0.13 -26.81
C ILE A 147 -26.90 1.18 -27.59
N PHE A 148 -27.54 2.22 -28.08
CA PHE A 148 -26.87 3.48 -28.46
C PHE A 148 -27.79 4.67 -28.19
N SER A 149 -28.03 4.94 -26.91
CA SER A 149 -28.50 6.21 -26.38
C SER A 149 -28.34 6.05 -24.87
N SER A 150 -27.42 6.68 -24.16
CA SER A 150 -27.08 8.09 -24.13
C SER A 150 -25.84 8.20 -23.26
N PHE A 151 -24.78 8.89 -23.70
CA PHE A 151 -23.86 9.59 -22.79
C PHE A 151 -23.10 10.63 -23.61
N LEU A 152 -23.80 11.74 -23.85
CA LEU A 152 -23.21 13.02 -24.25
C LEU A 152 -24.07 14.12 -23.62
N PHE A 153 -23.82 14.35 -22.33
CA PHE A 153 -23.84 15.67 -21.69
C PHE A 153 -23.00 15.62 -20.41
#